data_AF-A0A160LKN3-F1
#
_entry.id   AF-A0A160LKN3-F1
#
_cell.length_a   1.000
_cell.length_b   1.000
_cell.length_c   1.000
_cell.angle_alpha   90.00
_cell.angle_beta   90.00
_cell.angle_gamma   90.00
#
_symmetry.space_group_name_H-M   'P 1'
#
loop_
_entity.id
_entity.type
_entity.pdbx_description
1 polymer ?
#
loop_
_entity_poly.entity_id
_entity_poly.type
_entity_poly.pdbx_seq_one_letter_code
_entity_poly.pdbx_strand_id
1 'polypeptide(L)'
;MGKRKVLCISVLSLALLCSCQGNTEEPKSEGSKVMEAVNKTVNKKSFVSAAIWDENTRRLDIEISDTEDSSKVKTEINNQLKNQGIKPYTINIKERDMKIVEKEKRWNKVTGSILGNIFTKNEYKGSEIHQMNIEAEQPYVLTINTKISSADPNAKEFGKKLEKEITDLFKTEEVSKWIGKDSYTIEIYSNDKQKINL
;
A
#
# COMPACT_ATOMS: atom_id res chain seq x y z
N MET A 1 93.14 10.12 16.33
CA MET A 1 92.73 9.17 17.39
C MET A 1 91.49 9.75 18.07
N GLY A 2 90.34 9.10 18.23
CA GLY A 2 89.96 7.71 18.05
C GLY A 2 88.44 7.56 17.85
N LYS A 3 88.04 6.32 17.54
CA LYS A 3 86.69 5.86 17.18
C LYS A 3 85.67 6.03 18.31
N ARG A 4 84.40 6.28 17.97
CA ARG A 4 83.25 5.63 18.63
C ARG A 4 82.05 5.53 17.69
N LYS A 5 81.58 4.30 17.52
CA LYS A 5 80.36 3.89 16.82
C LYS A 5 79.14 4.31 17.64
N VAL A 6 78.08 4.78 16.99
CA VAL A 6 76.70 4.57 17.49
C VAL A 6 75.82 4.23 16.29
N LEU A 7 75.35 2.99 16.31
CA LEU A 7 74.35 2.40 15.42
C LEU A 7 72.98 2.87 15.94
N CYS A 8 72.25 3.69 15.20
CA CYS A 8 70.85 4.00 15.49
C CYS A 8 69.95 3.26 14.50
N ILE A 9 69.46 2.10 14.95
CA ILE A 9 68.37 1.36 14.33
C ILE A 9 67.10 2.17 14.60
N SER A 10 66.53 2.77 13.56
CA SER A 10 65.23 3.46 13.64
C SER A 10 64.13 2.41 13.67
N VAL A 11 63.46 2.29 14.83
CA VAL A 11 62.31 1.43 15.08
C VAL A 11 61.04 2.25 14.87
N LEU A 12 60.18 1.72 13.99
CA LEU A 12 58.73 1.89 13.87
C LEU A 12 58.07 3.18 14.40
N SER A 13 57.50 3.95 13.49
CA SER A 13 56.24 4.67 13.73
C SER A 13 55.15 4.00 12.92
N LEU A 14 54.48 3.02 13.55
CA LEU A 14 53.27 2.40 13.04
C LEU A 14 52.15 3.45 13.18
N ALA A 15 51.85 4.18 12.10
CA ALA A 15 50.68 5.04 12.06
C ALA A 15 49.44 4.14 12.09
N LEU A 16 48.87 3.96 13.28
CA LEU A 16 47.51 3.47 13.46
C LEU A 16 46.57 4.48 12.79
N LEU A 17 46.27 4.25 11.51
CA LEU A 17 45.06 4.77 10.89
C LEU A 17 43.89 4.08 11.58
N CYS A 18 43.48 4.66 12.71
CA CYS A 18 42.23 4.34 13.37
C CYS A 18 41.11 4.78 12.42
N SER A 19 40.77 3.91 11.46
CA SER A 19 39.51 3.98 10.75
C SER A 19 38.43 3.56 11.73
N CYS A 20 38.07 4.49 12.61
CA CYS A 20 36.76 4.47 13.23
C CYS A 20 35.77 4.62 12.06
N GLN A 21 35.36 3.49 11.47
CA GLN A 21 34.05 3.38 10.85
C GLN A 21 33.05 3.59 11.99
N GLY A 22 32.83 4.86 12.32
CA GLY A 22 31.63 5.25 13.00
C GLY A 22 30.50 4.78 12.09
N ASN A 23 29.75 3.80 12.56
CA ASN A 23 28.38 3.61 12.13
C ASN A 23 27.60 4.85 12.63
N THR A 24 27.89 6.02 12.10
CA THR A 24 27.00 7.17 12.19
C THR A 24 25.86 6.82 11.27
N GLU A 25 24.84 6.16 11.82
CA GLU A 25 23.51 6.18 11.22
C GLU A 25 23.23 7.64 10.85
N GLU A 26 22.98 7.88 9.56
CA GLU A 26 22.58 9.20 9.10
C GLU A 26 21.40 9.70 9.97
N PRO A 27 21.38 10.98 10.34
CA PRO A 27 20.30 11.50 11.17
C PRO A 27 18.97 11.29 10.44
N LYS A 28 18.09 10.46 11.03
CA LYS A 28 16.75 10.19 10.49
C LYS A 28 16.03 11.50 10.17
N SER A 29 15.42 11.58 8.98
CA SER A 29 14.55 12.69 8.61
C SER A 29 13.40 12.85 9.61
N GLU A 30 12.84 14.05 9.70
CA GLU A 30 11.71 14.29 10.59
C GLU A 30 10.53 13.38 10.24
N GLY A 31 10.19 13.25 8.95
CA GLY A 31 9.14 12.35 8.49
C GLY A 31 9.37 10.88 8.88
N SER A 32 10.62 10.41 8.87
CA SER A 32 10.98 9.06 9.34
C SER A 32 10.70 8.89 10.83
N LYS A 33 11.06 9.90 11.65
CA LYS A 33 10.77 9.89 13.10
C LYS A 33 9.26 9.95 13.38
N VAL A 34 8.49 10.65 12.55
CA VAL A 34 7.03 10.67 12.61
C VAL A 34 6.43 9.30 12.31
N MET A 35 6.87 8.64 11.24
CA MET A 35 6.42 7.28 10.93
C MET A 35 6.84 6.26 11.99
N GLU A 36 8.01 6.43 12.60
CA GLU A 36 8.42 5.61 13.74
C GLU A 36 7.50 5.80 14.95
N ALA A 37 7.11 7.05 15.27
CA ALA A 37 6.16 7.33 16.35
C ALA A 37 4.78 6.72 16.08
N VAL A 38 4.30 6.77 14.83
CA VAL A 38 3.06 6.08 14.41
C VAL A 38 3.18 4.58 14.63
N ASN A 39 4.25 3.95 14.12
CA ASN A 39 4.46 2.50 14.22
C ASN A 39 4.60 1.99 15.67
N LYS A 40 5.14 2.82 16.57
CA LYS A 40 5.23 2.49 18.01
C LYS A 40 3.90 2.65 18.73
N THR A 41 3.06 3.57 18.27
CA THR A 41 1.80 3.92 18.95
C THR A 41 0.65 3.04 18.49
N VAL A 42 0.49 2.87 17.18
CA VAL A 42 -0.68 2.21 16.59
C VAL A 42 -0.47 0.70 16.61
N ASN A 43 -1.47 -0.04 17.09
CA ASN A 43 -1.45 -1.49 17.01
C ASN A 43 -1.36 -1.94 15.55
N LYS A 44 -0.40 -2.81 15.23
CA LYS A 44 -0.18 -3.32 13.88
C LYS A 44 -1.43 -3.96 13.25
N LYS A 45 -2.31 -4.58 14.05
CA LYS A 45 -3.57 -5.17 13.56
C LYS A 45 -4.63 -4.11 13.23
N SER A 46 -4.53 -2.95 13.87
CA SER A 46 -5.46 -1.83 13.69
C SER A 46 -4.96 -0.82 12.66
N PHE A 47 -3.69 -0.89 12.27
CA PHE A 47 -3.08 0.04 11.33
C PHE A 47 -3.54 -0.24 9.88
N VAL A 48 -4.08 0.78 9.21
CA VAL A 48 -4.47 0.70 7.79
C VAL A 48 -3.50 1.47 6.92
N SER A 49 -3.29 2.76 7.20
CA SER A 49 -2.33 3.59 6.46
C SER A 49 -1.93 4.84 7.25
N ALA A 50 -0.82 5.47 6.86
CA ALA A 50 -0.42 6.79 7.32
C ALA A 50 0.29 7.54 6.19
N ALA A 51 0.03 8.84 6.09
CA ALA A 51 0.65 9.71 5.09
C ALA A 51 0.95 11.09 5.68
N ILE A 52 2.15 11.59 5.41
CA ILE A 52 2.48 13.00 5.60
C ILE A 52 2.23 13.69 4.26
N TRP A 53 1.21 14.55 4.21
CA TRP A 53 0.81 15.23 2.98
C TRP A 53 1.77 16.36 2.60
N ASP A 54 2.24 17.09 3.61
CA ASP A 54 3.20 18.16 3.47
C ASP A 54 3.93 18.36 4.79
N GLU A 55 5.26 18.22 4.74
CA GLU A 55 6.14 18.38 5.90
C GLU A 55 6.13 19.83 6.42
N ASN A 56 5.84 20.82 5.56
CA ASN A 56 5.79 22.22 5.94
C ASN A 56 4.55 22.53 6.79
N THR A 57 3.40 21.97 6.41
CA THR A 57 2.14 22.10 7.18
C THR A 57 2.03 21.11 8.34
N ARG A 58 2.99 20.18 8.49
CA ARG A 58 3.04 19.19 9.58
C ARG A 58 1.70 18.47 9.74
N ARG A 59 1.14 18.05 8.61
CA ARG A 59 -0.14 17.33 8.57
C ARG A 59 0.10 15.84 8.37
N LEU A 60 -0.41 15.06 9.31
CA LEU A 60 -0.38 13.61 9.30
C LEU A 60 -1.80 13.09 9.22
N ASP A 61 -2.14 12.37 8.16
CA ASP A 61 -3.41 11.67 8.04
C ASP A 61 -3.15 10.17 8.29
N ILE A 62 -3.96 9.53 9.14
CA ILE A 62 -3.85 8.12 9.52
C ILE A 62 -5.21 7.46 9.35
N GLU A 63 -5.24 6.24 8.80
CA GLU A 63 -6.39 5.35 8.86
C GLU A 63 -6.11 4.21 9.85
N ILE A 64 -7.04 3.99 10.80
CA ILE A 64 -6.95 2.92 11.81
C ILE A 64 -8.30 2.21 12.01
N SER A 65 -8.30 1.08 12.71
CA SER A 65 -9.50 0.36 13.16
C SER A 65 -10.42 1.27 13.98
N ASP A 66 -11.72 1.15 13.76
CA ASP A 66 -12.79 1.79 14.55
C ASP A 66 -12.86 1.32 16.02
N THR A 67 -12.10 0.29 16.37
CA THR A 67 -11.94 -0.20 17.75
C THR A 67 -10.87 0.55 18.55
N GLU A 68 -10.04 1.38 17.92
CA GLU A 68 -8.98 2.14 18.58
C GLU A 68 -9.50 3.47 19.16
N ASP A 69 -8.88 3.97 20.23
CA ASP A 69 -9.13 5.31 20.74
C ASP A 69 -8.30 6.33 19.95
N SER A 70 -8.92 6.92 18.92
CA SER A 70 -8.28 7.94 18.08
C SER A 70 -7.71 9.13 18.87
N SER A 71 -8.36 9.56 19.95
CA SER A 71 -7.90 10.71 20.74
C SER A 71 -6.63 10.37 21.52
N LYS A 72 -6.58 9.15 22.06
CA LYS A 72 -5.37 8.63 22.72
C LYS A 72 -4.23 8.45 21.72
N VAL A 73 -4.49 7.88 20.55
CA VAL A 73 -3.47 7.70 19.49
C VAL A 73 -2.86 9.04 19.09
N LYS A 74 -3.67 10.07 18.83
CA LYS A 74 -3.18 11.42 18.48
C LYS A 74 -2.27 11.99 19.57
N THR A 75 -2.71 11.90 20.82
CA THR A 75 -1.98 12.41 21.99
C THR A 75 -0.64 11.69 22.16
N GLU A 76 -0.63 10.36 22.10
CA GLU A 76 0.57 9.54 22.29
C GLU A 76 1.62 9.80 21.20
N ILE A 77 1.21 9.90 19.93
CA ILE A 77 2.12 10.26 18.82
C ILE A 77 2.76 11.62 19.09
N ASN A 78 1.97 12.64 19.37
CA ASN A 78 2.50 13.99 19.61
C ASN A 78 3.38 14.08 20.86
N ASN A 79 3.09 13.29 21.90
CA ASN A 79 3.97 13.17 23.07
C ASN A 79 5.33 12.54 22.70
N GLN A 80 5.33 11.47 21.90
CA GLN A 80 6.57 10.86 21.42
C GLN A 80 7.40 11.82 20.55
N LEU A 81 6.75 12.59 19.68
CA LEU A 81 7.42 13.61 18.86
C LEU A 81 8.05 14.72 19.72
N LYS A 82 7.30 15.22 20.70
CA LYS A 82 7.78 16.24 21.63
C LYS A 82 9.01 15.77 22.42
N ASN A 83 9.01 14.52 22.88
CA ASN A 83 10.15 13.92 23.58
C ASN A 83 11.41 13.81 22.71
N GLN A 84 11.26 13.85 21.38
CA GLN A 84 12.35 13.87 20.40
C GLN A 84 12.71 15.29 19.95
N GLY A 85 12.14 16.33 20.55
CA GLY A 85 12.34 17.73 20.16
C GLY A 85 11.64 18.12 18.87
N ILE A 86 10.71 17.30 18.37
CA ILE A 86 9.96 17.57 17.14
C ILE A 86 8.67 18.33 17.51
N LYS A 87 8.34 19.36 16.74
CA LYS A 87 7.09 20.10 16.95
C LYS A 87 5.88 19.20 16.66
N PRO A 88 4.78 19.30 17.42
CA PRO A 88 3.58 18.52 17.20
C PRO A 88 3.05 18.62 15.76
N TYR A 89 2.42 17.54 15.30
CA TYR A 89 1.71 17.48 14.04
C TYR A 89 0.21 17.71 14.25
N THR A 90 -0.43 18.27 13.23
CA THR A 90 -1.89 18.21 13.10
C THR A 90 -2.25 16.82 12.59
N ILE A 91 -2.80 15.99 13.48
CA ILE A 91 -3.10 14.58 13.17
C ILE A 91 -4.59 14.41 12.91
N ASN A 92 -4.93 14.02 11.68
CA ASN A 92 -6.26 13.57 11.32
C ASN A 92 -6.29 12.05 11.34
N ILE A 93 -7.29 11.49 12.01
CA ILE A 93 -7.49 10.04 12.05
C ILE A 93 -8.86 9.75 11.46
N LYS A 94 -8.91 8.81 10.53
CA LYS A 94 -10.13 8.22 10.00
C LYS A 94 -10.21 6.78 10.47
N GLU A 95 -11.28 6.48 11.18
CA GLU A 95 -11.59 5.14 11.67
C GLU A 95 -12.26 4.31 10.57
N ARG A 96 -11.96 3.02 10.51
CA ARG A 96 -12.43 2.08 9.49
C ARG A 96 -12.79 0.74 10.11
N ASP A 97 -13.87 0.13 9.64
CA ASP A 97 -14.17 -1.27 9.93
C ASP A 97 -13.11 -2.17 9.25
N MET A 98 -12.36 -2.92 10.07
CA MET A 98 -11.30 -3.79 9.58
C MET A 98 -11.79 -4.95 8.71
N LYS A 99 -13.06 -5.38 8.84
CA LYS A 99 -13.64 -6.36 7.92
C LYS A 99 -13.73 -5.79 6.51
N ILE A 100 -14.12 -4.53 6.37
CA ILE A 100 -14.19 -3.83 5.08
C ILE A 100 -12.78 -3.70 4.51
N VAL A 101 -11.81 -3.26 5.31
CA VAL A 101 -10.41 -3.09 4.89
C VAL A 101 -9.80 -4.40 4.39
N GLU A 102 -10.02 -5.51 5.10
CA GLU A 102 -9.49 -6.81 4.66
C GLU A 102 -10.17 -7.32 3.38
N LYS A 103 -11.46 -7.03 3.21
CA LYS A 103 -12.17 -7.33 1.96
C LYS A 103 -11.63 -6.48 0.81
N GLU A 104 -11.44 -5.18 1.00
CA GLU A 104 -10.80 -4.27 0.03
C GLU A 104 -9.43 -4.77 -0.39
N LYS A 105 -8.56 -5.14 0.55
CA LYS A 105 -7.22 -5.68 0.27
C LYS A 105 -7.27 -6.93 -0.60
N ARG A 106 -8.19 -7.86 -0.31
CA ARG A 106 -8.36 -9.09 -1.10
C ARG A 106 -8.87 -8.79 -2.51
N TRP A 107 -9.92 -7.98 -2.63
CA TRP A 107 -10.49 -7.63 -3.93
C TRP A 107 -9.56 -6.76 -4.79
N ASN A 108 -8.71 -5.91 -4.19
CA ASN A 108 -7.67 -5.19 -4.92
C ASN A 108 -6.68 -6.14 -5.63
N LYS A 109 -6.36 -7.29 -5.02
CA LYS A 109 -5.53 -8.32 -5.68
C LYS A 109 -6.27 -8.99 -6.83
N VAL A 110 -7.55 -9.29 -6.63
CA VAL A 110 -8.43 -9.87 -7.67
C VAL A 110 -8.50 -8.92 -8.88
N THR A 111 -8.79 -7.64 -8.66
CA THR A 111 -8.86 -6.64 -9.73
C THR A 111 -7.50 -6.42 -10.39
N GLY A 112 -6.41 -6.41 -9.61
CA GLY A 112 -5.05 -6.38 -10.16
C GLY A 112 -4.75 -7.55 -11.09
N SER A 113 -5.24 -8.74 -10.77
CA SER A 113 -5.10 -9.92 -11.63
C SER A 113 -5.91 -9.83 -12.92
N ILE A 114 -7.13 -9.26 -12.87
CA ILE A 114 -7.90 -8.97 -14.09
C ILE A 114 -7.14 -8.00 -15.00
N LEU A 115 -6.60 -6.92 -14.42
CA LEU A 115 -5.83 -5.92 -15.15
C LEU A 115 -4.59 -6.53 -15.82
N GLY A 116 -3.86 -7.40 -15.12
CA GLY A 116 -2.63 -8.02 -15.63
C GLY A 116 -2.86 -9.16 -16.64
N ASN A 117 -3.94 -9.94 -16.49
CA ASN A 117 -4.13 -11.17 -17.27
C ASN A 117 -5.20 -11.07 -18.36
N ILE A 118 -6.21 -10.21 -18.17
CA ILE A 118 -7.36 -10.10 -19.09
C ILE A 118 -7.27 -8.80 -19.89
N PHE A 119 -7.14 -7.65 -19.22
CA PHE A 119 -7.21 -6.34 -19.92
C PHE A 119 -5.96 -6.00 -20.73
N THR A 120 -4.90 -6.81 -20.62
CA THR A 120 -3.73 -6.75 -21.51
C THR A 120 -4.04 -7.28 -22.91
N LYS A 121 -5.11 -8.05 -23.09
CA LYS A 121 -5.55 -8.56 -24.41
C LYS A 121 -6.13 -7.42 -25.24
N ASN A 122 -5.74 -7.36 -26.52
CA ASN A 122 -6.17 -6.30 -27.43
C ASN A 122 -7.70 -6.16 -27.54
N GLU A 123 -8.42 -7.27 -27.46
CA GLU A 123 -9.89 -7.28 -27.54
C GLU A 123 -10.58 -6.56 -26.36
N TYR A 124 -9.97 -6.55 -25.18
CA TYR A 124 -10.53 -5.89 -24.00
C TYR A 124 -9.89 -4.53 -23.71
N LYS A 125 -9.05 -4.02 -24.63
CA LYS A 125 -8.28 -2.80 -24.43
C LYS A 125 -9.19 -1.61 -24.15
N GLY A 126 -8.90 -0.92 -23.06
CA GLY A 126 -9.67 0.23 -22.61
C GLY A 126 -10.96 -0.11 -21.88
N SER A 127 -11.16 -1.38 -21.51
CA SER A 127 -12.09 -1.73 -20.44
C SER A 127 -11.53 -1.28 -19.10
N GLU A 128 -12.41 -0.89 -18.19
CA GLU A 128 -12.06 -0.31 -16.90
C GLU A 128 -12.89 -0.96 -15.81
N ILE A 129 -12.25 -1.28 -14.69
CA ILE A 129 -12.95 -1.74 -13.49
C ILE A 129 -13.43 -0.50 -12.75
N HIS A 130 -14.74 -0.42 -12.48
CA HIS A 130 -15.30 0.60 -11.63
C HIS A 130 -15.42 0.03 -10.21
N GLN A 131 -14.59 0.53 -9.29
CA GLN A 131 -14.67 0.14 -7.88
C GLN A 131 -15.85 0.85 -7.23
N MET A 132 -16.82 0.07 -6.76
CA MET A 132 -17.92 0.53 -5.92
C MET A 132 -17.58 0.39 -4.44
N ASN A 133 -18.39 1.02 -3.59
CA ASN A 133 -18.29 0.89 -2.13
C ASN A 133 -18.36 -0.58 -1.71
N ILE A 134 -17.34 -1.03 -0.96
CA ILE A 134 -17.32 -2.37 -0.40
C ILE A 134 -18.00 -2.33 0.97
N GLU A 135 -19.03 -3.14 1.13
CA GLU A 135 -19.65 -3.40 2.42
C GLU A 135 -19.21 -4.77 2.94
N ALA A 136 -19.08 -4.89 4.27
CA ALA A 136 -18.55 -6.10 4.90
C ALA A 136 -19.38 -7.35 4.53
N GLU A 137 -20.70 -7.28 4.72
CA GLU A 137 -21.59 -8.44 4.65
C GLU A 137 -22.34 -8.59 3.30
N GLN A 138 -22.22 -7.62 2.38
CA GLN A 138 -22.87 -7.70 1.06
C GLN A 138 -22.03 -8.42 0.01
N PRO A 139 -22.64 -9.03 -1.02
CA PRO A 139 -21.91 -9.53 -2.17
C PRO A 139 -21.04 -8.45 -2.84
N TYR A 140 -19.87 -8.83 -3.31
CA TYR A 140 -19.02 -7.92 -4.08
C TYR A 140 -19.56 -7.78 -5.51
N VAL A 141 -19.80 -6.55 -5.95
CA VAL A 141 -20.20 -6.26 -7.33
C VAL A 141 -18.97 -5.82 -8.12
N LEU A 142 -18.49 -6.69 -9.01
CA LEU A 142 -17.43 -6.34 -9.96
C LEU A 142 -18.07 -5.66 -11.17
N THR A 143 -17.96 -4.34 -11.23
CA THR A 143 -18.43 -3.56 -12.37
C THR A 143 -17.30 -3.29 -13.35
N ILE A 144 -17.54 -3.60 -14.62
CA ILE A 144 -16.61 -3.36 -15.73
C ILE A 144 -17.30 -2.52 -16.78
N ASN A 145 -16.70 -1.40 -17.14
CA ASN A 145 -17.10 -0.61 -18.29
C ASN A 145 -16.20 -0.95 -19.47
N THR A 146 -16.80 -1.05 -20.66
CA THR A 146 -16.11 -1.46 -21.88
C THR A 146 -16.22 -0.34 -22.93
N LYS A 147 -15.45 -0.46 -24.02
CA LYS A 147 -15.51 0.50 -25.14
C LYS A 147 -16.53 0.17 -26.22
N ILE A 148 -17.08 -1.05 -26.20
CA ILE A 148 -18.07 -1.49 -27.18
C ILE A 148 -19.39 -0.74 -26.96
N SER A 149 -20.05 -0.36 -28.05
CA SER A 149 -21.40 0.22 -28.01
C SER A 149 -22.41 -0.90 -27.78
N SER A 150 -23.48 -0.64 -27.02
CA SER A 150 -24.57 -1.60 -26.88
C SER A 150 -25.29 -1.91 -28.20
N ALA A 151 -25.18 -1.01 -29.19
CA ALA A 151 -25.73 -1.18 -30.53
C ALA A 151 -24.88 -2.08 -31.43
N ASP A 152 -23.67 -2.46 -31.00
CA ASP A 152 -22.86 -3.45 -31.73
C ASP A 152 -23.58 -4.81 -31.69
N PRO A 153 -23.80 -5.47 -32.85
CA PRO A 153 -24.50 -6.75 -32.88
C PRO A 153 -23.82 -7.85 -32.05
N ASN A 154 -22.50 -7.72 -31.81
CA ASN A 154 -21.71 -8.66 -31.03
C ASN A 154 -21.53 -8.24 -29.55
N ALA A 155 -22.12 -7.13 -29.11
CA ALA A 155 -21.95 -6.62 -27.74
C ALA A 155 -22.27 -7.66 -26.66
N LYS A 156 -23.34 -8.45 -26.86
CA LYS A 156 -23.73 -9.50 -25.91
C LYS A 156 -22.74 -10.66 -25.87
N GLU A 157 -22.25 -11.08 -27.04
CA GLU A 157 -21.25 -12.14 -27.13
C GLU A 157 -19.92 -11.69 -26.50
N PHE A 158 -19.51 -10.45 -26.76
CA PHE A 158 -18.36 -9.81 -26.12
C PHE A 158 -18.48 -9.82 -24.59
N GLY A 159 -19.62 -9.37 -24.05
CA GLY A 159 -19.89 -9.36 -22.61
C GLY A 159 -19.79 -10.77 -22.00
N LYS A 160 -20.43 -11.77 -22.62
CA LYS A 160 -20.38 -13.17 -22.16
C LYS A 160 -18.98 -13.77 -22.21
N LYS A 161 -18.23 -13.47 -23.27
CA LYS A 161 -16.85 -13.93 -23.40
C LYS A 161 -15.97 -13.35 -22.29
N LEU A 162 -16.07 -12.04 -22.04
CA LEU A 162 -15.32 -11.38 -20.98
C LEU A 162 -15.68 -11.93 -19.60
N GLU A 163 -16.97 -12.09 -19.30
CA GLU A 163 -17.43 -12.70 -18.04
C GLU A 163 -16.88 -14.11 -17.85
N LYS A 164 -16.92 -14.94 -18.91
CA LYS A 164 -16.37 -16.29 -18.87
C LYS A 164 -14.88 -16.28 -18.55
N GLU A 165 -14.10 -15.43 -19.21
CA GLU A 165 -12.66 -15.37 -18.97
C GLU A 165 -12.31 -14.89 -17.56
N ILE A 166 -13.05 -13.92 -17.01
CA ILE A 166 -12.89 -13.48 -15.62
C ILE A 166 -13.27 -14.61 -14.66
N THR A 167 -14.37 -15.30 -14.93
CA THR A 167 -14.83 -16.44 -14.12
C THR A 167 -13.81 -17.58 -14.14
N ASP A 168 -13.17 -17.84 -15.29
CA ASP A 168 -12.11 -18.83 -15.40
C ASP A 168 -10.84 -18.39 -14.66
N LEU A 169 -10.47 -17.11 -14.70
CA LEU A 169 -9.40 -16.55 -13.87
C LEU A 169 -9.71 -16.72 -12.37
N PHE A 170 -10.96 -16.53 -11.96
CA PHE A 170 -11.37 -16.66 -10.55
C PHE A 170 -11.25 -18.09 -10.02
N LYS A 171 -11.28 -19.10 -10.89
CA LYS A 171 -11.09 -20.51 -10.53
C LYS A 171 -9.62 -20.88 -10.33
N THR A 172 -8.67 -20.03 -10.71
CA THR A 172 -7.25 -20.29 -10.46
C THR A 172 -6.99 -20.37 -8.95
N GLU A 173 -6.01 -21.19 -8.54
CA GLU A 173 -5.71 -21.42 -7.13
C GLU A 173 -5.37 -20.11 -6.39
N GLU A 174 -4.63 -19.21 -7.02
CA GLU A 174 -4.24 -17.94 -6.41
C GLU A 174 -5.43 -17.00 -6.23
N VAL A 175 -6.22 -16.77 -7.28
CA VAL A 175 -7.33 -15.81 -7.24
C VAL A 175 -8.48 -16.32 -6.37
N SER A 176 -8.78 -17.62 -6.42
CA SER A 176 -9.81 -18.23 -5.57
C SER A 176 -9.49 -18.09 -4.07
N LYS A 177 -8.20 -18.18 -3.68
CA LYS A 177 -7.78 -17.92 -2.30
C LYS A 177 -8.03 -16.48 -1.87
N TRP A 178 -7.86 -15.51 -2.77
CA TRP A 178 -8.15 -14.11 -2.46
C TRP A 178 -9.66 -13.86 -2.33
N ILE A 179 -10.48 -14.42 -3.22
CA ILE A 179 -11.94 -14.31 -3.15
C ILE A 179 -12.48 -14.99 -1.88
N GLY A 180 -11.90 -16.13 -1.49
CA GLY A 180 -12.27 -16.85 -0.28
C GLY A 180 -13.72 -17.32 -0.33
N LYS A 181 -14.54 -16.86 0.63
CA LYS A 181 -15.96 -17.22 0.73
C LYS A 181 -16.90 -16.11 0.27
N ASP A 182 -16.37 -15.03 -0.29
CA ASP A 182 -17.18 -13.89 -0.69
C ASP A 182 -18.08 -14.28 -1.86
N SER A 183 -19.37 -14.05 -1.73
CA SER A 183 -20.27 -14.03 -2.88
C SER A 183 -19.98 -12.81 -3.76
N TYR A 184 -20.11 -12.96 -5.07
CA TYR A 184 -19.88 -11.87 -6.01
C TYR A 184 -20.78 -11.96 -7.24
N THR A 185 -20.90 -10.83 -7.93
CA THR A 185 -21.56 -10.72 -9.24
C THR A 185 -20.65 -9.95 -10.20
N ILE A 186 -20.62 -10.35 -11.47
CA ILE A 186 -19.88 -9.65 -12.52
C ILE A 186 -20.88 -8.89 -13.38
N GLU A 187 -20.70 -7.59 -13.49
CA GLU A 187 -21.54 -6.72 -14.31
C GLU A 187 -20.70 -6.01 -15.34
N ILE A 188 -21.00 -6.27 -16.61
CA ILE A 188 -20.24 -5.71 -17.73
C ILE A 188 -21.16 -4.77 -18.50
N TYR A 189 -20.73 -3.52 -18.60
CA TYR A 189 -21.45 -2.44 -19.25
C TYR A 189 -20.73 -2.01 -20.53
N SER A 190 -21.52 -1.67 -21.55
CA SER A 190 -21.07 -0.97 -22.75
C SER A 190 -20.67 0.48 -22.44
N ASN A 191 -20.11 1.17 -23.45
CA ASN A 191 -19.72 2.58 -23.32
C ASN A 191 -20.91 3.52 -23.07
N ASP A 192 -22.12 3.12 -23.46
CA ASP A 192 -23.40 3.79 -23.26
C ASP A 192 -24.17 3.25 -22.04
N LYS A 193 -23.45 2.60 -21.11
CA LYS A 193 -23.93 2.16 -19.79
C LYS A 193 -25.06 1.14 -19.83
N GLN A 194 -25.19 0.36 -20.91
CA GLN A 194 -26.11 -0.77 -20.98
C GLN A 194 -25.39 -2.04 -20.54
N LYS A 195 -26.04 -2.88 -19.73
CA LYS A 195 -25.46 -4.17 -19.33
C LYS A 195 -25.45 -5.11 -20.53
N ILE A 196 -24.28 -5.66 -20.86
CA ILE A 196 -24.05 -6.47 -22.07
C ILE A 196 -23.78 -7.95 -21.77
N ASN A 197 -23.61 -8.36 -20.52
CA ASN A 197 -23.45 -9.78 -20.15
C ASN A 197 -24.76 -10.45 -19.67
N LEU A 198 -25.89 -10.13 -20.33
CA LEU A 198 -27.21 -10.72 -20.04
C LEU A 198 -27.47 -12.01 -20.84
#